data_AF-A0A1G5Z3L8-F1
#
_entry.id   AF-A0A1G5Z3L8-F1
#
_cell.length_a   1.000
_cell.length_b   1.000
_cell.length_c   1.000
_cell.angle_alpha   90.00
_cell.angle_beta   90.00
_cell.angle_gamma   90.00
#
_symmetry.space_group_name_H-M   'P 1'
#
loop_
_entity.id
_entity.type
_entity.pdbx_description
1 polymer ?
#
loop_
_entity_poly.entity_id
_entity_poly.type
_entity_poly.pdbx_seq_one_letter_code
_entity_poly.pdbx_strand_id
1 'polypeptide(L)'
;ADVTGECAATVTTVPTALDNCQGTILGTTEDTLTYNTQGTHTITWDFDDGIGNTSQQTQRVIVKDVTAPVPTLETLADVTGECAATVTTVPTALDNCKGTIQGTTTDLLTYNTQGTHTVTWK
;
A
#
# COMPACT_ATOMS: atom_id res chain seq x y z
N ALA A 1 -10.97 16.32 6.64
CA ALA A 1 -9.66 15.88 7.18
C ALA A 1 -9.22 14.67 6.37
N ASP A 2 -7.93 14.57 6.03
CA ASP A 2 -7.42 13.48 5.19
C ASP A 2 -7.77 12.09 5.75
N VAL A 3 -8.20 11.20 4.85
CA VAL A 3 -8.43 9.79 5.17
C VAL A 3 -7.20 9.00 4.76
N THR A 4 -6.59 8.28 5.70
CA THR A 4 -5.34 7.55 5.47
C THR A 4 -5.52 6.05 5.73
N GLY A 5 -4.80 5.22 4.99
CA GLY A 5 -4.69 3.79 5.23
C GLY A 5 -3.45 3.20 4.54
N GLU A 6 -2.98 2.04 4.98
CA GLU A 6 -1.76 1.44 4.40
C GLU A 6 -2.07 0.64 3.14
N CYS A 7 -3.04 -0.27 3.22
CA CYS A 7 -3.39 -1.17 2.11
C CYS A 7 -4.71 -0.77 1.43
N ALA A 8 -5.59 -0.12 2.19
CA ALA A 8 -6.82 0.47 1.70
C ALA A 8 -7.26 1.60 2.62
N ALA A 9 -8.06 2.51 2.09
CA ALA A 9 -8.69 3.60 2.83
C ALA A 9 -10.15 3.75 2.38
N THR A 10 -11.06 3.92 3.34
CA THR A 10 -12.49 4.09 3.09
C THR A 10 -12.99 5.34 3.78
N VAL A 11 -13.70 6.18 3.04
CA VAL A 11 -14.40 7.35 3.58
C VAL A 11 -15.75 6.91 4.11
N THR A 12 -15.94 7.04 5.42
CA THR A 12 -17.19 6.66 6.11
C THR A 12 -18.02 7.86 6.56
N THR A 13 -17.43 9.05 6.55
CA THR A 13 -18.08 10.30 6.96
C THR A 13 -18.29 11.20 5.75
N VAL A 14 -19.54 11.52 5.46
CA VAL A 14 -19.92 12.49 4.42
C VAL A 14 -19.83 13.90 5.00
N PRO A 15 -19.20 14.87 4.32
CA PRO A 15 -19.14 16.24 4.81
C PRO A 15 -20.49 16.95 4.71
N THR A 16 -20.66 18.01 5.48
CA THR A 16 -21.86 18.85 5.47
C THR A 16 -21.51 20.32 5.28
N ALA A 17 -22.36 21.05 4.58
CA ALA A 17 -22.37 22.52 4.53
C ALA A 17 -23.56 23.07 5.32
N LEU A 18 -23.49 24.36 5.67
CA LEU A 18 -24.61 25.10 6.28
C LEU A 18 -25.08 26.16 5.30
N ASP A 19 -26.39 26.21 5.10
CA ASP A 19 -27.09 27.24 4.35
C ASP A 19 -28.05 27.99 5.27
N ASN A 20 -28.20 29.30 5.04
CA ASN A 20 -29.02 30.16 5.89
C ASN A 20 -30.53 29.94 5.71
N CYS A 21 -30.97 29.35 4.59
CA CYS A 21 -32.36 29.09 4.26
C CYS A 21 -32.71 27.60 4.41
N GLN A 22 -31.86 26.71 3.90
CA GLN A 22 -32.05 25.25 3.90
C GLN A 22 -31.51 24.55 5.16
N GLY A 23 -30.62 25.20 5.93
CA GLY A 23 -29.96 24.57 7.07
C GLY A 23 -28.81 23.67 6.64
N THR A 24 -28.72 22.46 7.20
CA THR A 24 -27.60 21.55 6.90
C THR A 24 -27.79 20.83 5.57
N ILE A 25 -26.80 20.93 4.69
CA ILE A 25 -26.74 20.25 3.38
C ILE A 25 -25.69 19.15 3.46
N LEU A 26 -26.05 17.93 3.04
CA LEU A 26 -25.10 16.81 2.90
C LEU A 26 -24.37 16.91 1.56
N GLY A 27 -23.06 16.68 1.59
CA GLY A 27 -22.27 16.60 0.36
C GLY A 27 -22.60 15.34 -0.43
N THR A 28 -22.63 15.46 -1.75
CA THR A 28 -22.72 14.35 -2.70
C THR A 28 -21.44 14.25 -3.52
N THR A 29 -21.13 13.08 -4.06
CA THR A 29 -19.98 12.89 -4.95
C THR A 29 -20.24 11.72 -5.90
N GLU A 30 -19.66 11.79 -7.09
CA GLU A 30 -19.59 10.66 -8.03
C GLU A 30 -18.28 9.85 -7.87
N ASP A 31 -17.34 10.35 -7.08
CA ASP A 31 -16.07 9.66 -6.83
C ASP A 31 -16.25 8.42 -5.95
N THR A 32 -15.34 7.45 -6.09
CA THR A 32 -15.31 6.27 -5.22
C THR A 32 -15.01 6.64 -3.78
N LEU A 33 -15.64 5.97 -2.82
CA LEU A 33 -15.35 6.18 -1.39
C LEU A 33 -14.41 5.15 -0.78
N THR A 34 -13.94 4.17 -1.57
CA THR A 34 -12.99 3.15 -1.13
C THR A 34 -11.85 3.04 -2.15
N TYR A 35 -10.62 3.09 -1.63
CA TYR A 35 -9.40 3.04 -2.42
C TYR A 35 -8.50 1.93 -1.88
N ASN A 36 -8.06 1.05 -2.78
CA ASN A 36 -7.21 -0.10 -2.49
C ASN A 36 -5.88 -0.06 -3.27
N THR A 37 -5.56 1.08 -3.89
CA THR A 37 -4.33 1.29 -4.67
C THR A 37 -3.48 2.35 -4.00
N GLN A 38 -2.18 2.08 -3.92
CA GLN A 38 -1.19 3.00 -3.36
C GLN A 38 -1.20 4.33 -4.10
N GLY A 39 -1.17 5.44 -3.35
CA GLY A 39 -1.16 6.79 -3.91
C GLY A 39 -1.98 7.79 -3.10
N THR A 40 -2.08 9.00 -3.64
CA THR A 40 -3.00 10.03 -3.15
C THR A 40 -4.14 10.17 -4.16
N HIS A 41 -5.35 10.02 -3.65
CA HIS A 41 -6.60 10.19 -4.39
C HIS A 41 -7.32 11.43 -3.87
N THR A 42 -8.18 12.02 -4.69
CA THR A 42 -8.97 13.20 -4.34
C THR A 42 -10.43 12.91 -4.63
N ILE A 43 -11.29 13.22 -3.66
CA ILE A 43 -12.74 13.23 -3.81
C ILE A 43 -13.19 14.69 -3.93
N THR A 44 -14.09 14.97 -4.86
CA THR A 44 -14.79 16.25 -4.97
C THR A 44 -16.22 16.08 -4.44
N TRP A 45 -16.55 16.85 -3.42
CA TRP A 45 -17.88 16.90 -2.81
C TRP A 45 -18.63 18.12 -3.34
N ASP A 46 -19.83 17.88 -3.86
CA ASP A 46 -20.79 18.89 -4.28
C ASP A 46 -21.83 19.10 -3.17
N PHE A 47 -22.12 20.36 -2.89
CA PHE A 47 -23.21 20.78 -2.02
C PHE A 47 -24.19 21.58 -2.85
N ASP A 48 -25.39 21.05 -3.07
CA ASP A 48 -26.49 21.68 -3.77
C ASP A 48 -27.61 21.99 -2.77
N ASP A 49 -28.03 23.25 -2.72
CA ASP A 49 -29.12 23.70 -1.85
C ASP A 49 -30.51 23.47 -2.45
N GLY A 50 -30.62 22.86 -3.64
CA GLY A 50 -31.86 22.54 -4.31
C GLY A 50 -32.64 23.75 -4.85
N ILE A 51 -32.12 24.96 -4.67
CA ILE A 51 -32.67 26.22 -5.21
C ILE A 51 -31.70 26.94 -6.14
N GLY A 52 -30.63 26.26 -6.54
CA GLY A 52 -29.71 26.66 -7.60
C GLY A 52 -28.38 27.20 -7.13
N ASN A 53 -28.08 27.21 -5.83
CA ASN A 53 -26.74 27.50 -5.35
C ASN A 53 -25.96 26.21 -5.09
N THR A 54 -24.78 26.13 -5.68
CA THR A 54 -23.88 24.99 -5.53
C THR A 54 -22.50 25.43 -5.04
N SER A 55 -21.86 24.61 -4.22
CA SER A 55 -20.45 24.79 -3.84
C SER A 55 -19.72 23.45 -3.83
N GLN A 56 -18.39 23.50 -3.86
CA GLN A 56 -17.55 22.31 -3.88
C GLN A 56 -16.49 22.32 -2.78
N GLN A 57 -16.14 21.13 -2.30
CA GLN A 57 -15.00 20.90 -1.41
C GLN A 57 -14.22 19.67 -1.85
N THR A 58 -12.89 19.72 -1.74
CA THR A 58 -12.04 18.55 -2.00
C THR A 58 -11.61 17.86 -0.71
N GLN A 59 -11.49 16.54 -0.77
CA GLN A 59 -11.02 15.68 0.31
C GLN A 59 -9.94 14.74 -0.23
N ARG A 60 -8.76 14.73 0.39
CA ARG A 60 -7.68 13.79 0.07
C ARG A 60 -7.91 12.43 0.74
N VAL A 61 -7.61 11.37 0.01
CA VAL A 61 -7.50 10.00 0.52
C VAL A 61 -6.11 9.48 0.20
N ILE A 62 -5.37 9.02 1.19
CA ILE A 62 -3.96 8.61 1.05
C ILE A 62 -3.86 7.13 1.39
N VAL A 63 -3.53 6.31 0.39
CA VAL A 63 -3.15 4.92 0.59
C VAL A 63 -1.64 4.84 0.51
N LYS A 64 -0.98 4.61 1.62
CA LYS A 64 0.48 4.59 1.70
C LYS A 64 0.96 3.50 2.62
N ASP A 65 1.56 2.49 2.02
CA ASP A 65 2.31 1.46 2.69
C ASP A 65 3.58 2.06 3.32
N VAL A 66 3.72 1.85 4.63
CA VAL A 66 4.87 2.28 5.44
C VAL A 66 5.45 1.14 6.27
N THR A 67 4.82 -0.03 6.24
CA THR A 67 5.22 -1.19 7.04
C THR A 67 6.16 -2.04 6.20
N ALA A 68 7.39 -2.23 6.68
CA ALA A 68 8.35 -3.06 5.96
C ALA A 68 7.95 -4.55 6.01
N PRO A 69 8.26 -5.33 4.95
CA PRO A 69 8.10 -6.77 4.98
C PRO A 69 8.96 -7.43 6.08
N VAL A 70 8.46 -8.53 6.66
CA VAL A 70 9.16 -9.32 7.69
C VAL A 70 9.54 -10.69 7.12
N PRO A 71 10.83 -11.10 7.18
CA PRO A 71 11.25 -12.43 6.74
C PRO A 71 10.45 -13.56 7.41
N THR A 72 10.08 -14.58 6.62
CA THR A 72 9.39 -15.78 7.15
C THR A 72 10.31 -16.71 7.93
N LEU A 73 11.62 -16.61 7.68
CA LEU A 73 12.67 -17.33 8.37
C LEU A 73 13.65 -16.31 8.95
N GLU A 74 13.99 -16.48 10.22
CA GLU A 74 14.96 -15.62 10.91
C GLU A 74 16.38 -15.81 10.35
N THR A 75 16.72 -17.05 9.98
CA THR A 75 18.02 -17.42 9.42
C THR A 75 17.83 -18.33 8.21
N LEU A 76 18.63 -18.11 7.18
CA LEU A 76 18.71 -19.00 6.02
C LEU A 76 19.77 -20.08 6.29
N ALA A 77 19.47 -21.31 5.89
CA ALA A 77 20.43 -22.40 6.01
C ALA A 77 21.56 -22.24 4.99
N ASP A 78 22.78 -22.65 5.39
CA ASP A 78 23.93 -22.67 4.49
C ASP A 78 23.71 -23.69 3.36
N VAL A 79 24.14 -23.32 2.16
CA VAL A 79 24.20 -24.22 1.01
C VAL A 79 25.63 -24.68 0.81
N THR A 80 25.86 -25.99 0.94
CA THR A 80 27.19 -26.60 0.80
C THR A 80 27.30 -27.46 -0.45
N GLY A 81 28.48 -27.52 -1.05
CA GLY A 81 28.78 -28.41 -2.18
C GLY A 81 30.28 -28.63 -2.37
N GLU A 82 30.66 -29.77 -2.95
CA GLU A 82 32.07 -30.19 -3.06
C GLU A 82 32.80 -29.54 -4.26
N CYS A 83 32.10 -29.38 -5.40
CA CYS A 83 32.64 -28.73 -6.61
C CYS A 83 31.88 -27.46 -6.99
N ALA A 84 30.59 -27.41 -6.64
CA ALA A 84 29.76 -26.24 -6.82
C ALA A 84 28.64 -26.26 -5.78
N ALA A 85 28.19 -25.06 -5.39
CA ALA A 85 27.00 -24.88 -4.57
C ALA A 85 26.01 -24.01 -5.35
N THR A 86 24.74 -24.44 -5.37
CA THR A 86 23.65 -23.72 -6.04
C THR A 86 22.51 -23.47 -5.06
N VAL A 87 22.15 -22.20 -4.91
CA VAL A 87 20.97 -21.80 -4.14
C VAL A 87 19.73 -22.09 -4.97
N THR A 88 18.91 -23.03 -4.51
CA THR A 88 17.69 -23.48 -5.23
C THR A 88 16.40 -22.98 -4.58
N THR A 89 16.48 -22.53 -3.33
CA THR A 89 15.34 -22.03 -2.57
C THR A 89 15.41 -20.50 -2.44
N VAL A 90 14.36 -19.82 -2.87
CA VAL A 90 14.21 -18.38 -2.67
C VAL A 90 13.52 -18.14 -1.33
N PRO A 91 14.09 -17.33 -0.42
CA PRO A 91 13.44 -17.01 0.84
C PRO A 91 12.19 -16.15 0.62
N THR A 92 11.28 -16.14 1.59
CA THR A 92 10.06 -15.33 1.53
C THR A 92 9.94 -14.40 2.73
N ALA A 93 9.18 -13.32 2.55
CA ALA A 93 8.79 -12.38 3.61
C ALA A 93 7.27 -12.16 3.57
N LEU A 94 6.70 -11.68 4.68
CA LEU A 94 5.30 -11.27 4.79
C LEU A 94 5.20 -9.76 4.86
N ASP A 95 4.32 -9.21 4.04
CA ASP A 95 3.96 -7.80 3.99
C ASP A 95 2.46 -7.65 4.29
N ASN A 96 2.09 -6.62 5.04
CA ASN A 96 0.69 -6.42 5.42
C ASN A 96 -0.22 -6.07 4.22
N CYS A 97 0.33 -5.48 3.15
CA CYS A 97 -0.43 -5.07 1.98
C CYS A 97 -0.27 -6.01 0.78
N LYS A 98 0.87 -6.68 0.64
CA LYS A 98 1.16 -7.62 -0.46
C LYS A 98 1.08 -9.09 -0.07
N GLY A 99 0.97 -9.41 1.21
CA GLY A 99 1.00 -10.79 1.70
C GLY A 99 2.40 -11.40 1.56
N THR A 100 2.48 -12.66 1.15
CA THR A 100 3.78 -13.33 0.96
C THR A 100 4.49 -12.81 -0.29
N ILE A 101 5.71 -12.33 -0.11
CA ILE A 101 6.61 -11.88 -1.17
C ILE A 101 7.86 -12.76 -1.22
N GLN A 102 8.47 -12.88 -2.39
CA GLN A 102 9.74 -13.59 -2.58
C GLN A 102 10.91 -12.62 -2.53
N GLY A 103 12.00 -13.03 -1.89
CA GLY A 103 13.25 -12.29 -1.92
C GLY A 103 13.81 -12.22 -3.34
N THR A 104 14.43 -11.10 -3.65
CA THR A 104 15.17 -10.88 -4.89
C THR A 104 16.64 -10.70 -4.58
N THR A 105 17.51 -11.08 -5.51
CA THR A 105 18.95 -10.84 -5.36
C THR A 105 19.57 -10.54 -6.72
N THR A 106 20.64 -9.75 -6.69
CA THR A 106 21.53 -9.53 -7.83
C THR A 106 22.79 -10.39 -7.75
N ASP A 107 22.97 -11.11 -6.65
CA ASP A 107 24.12 -11.99 -6.45
C ASP A 107 23.96 -13.26 -7.29
N LEU A 108 25.09 -13.93 -7.54
CA LEU A 108 25.05 -15.21 -8.23
C LEU A 108 24.37 -16.26 -7.34
N LEU A 109 23.61 -17.16 -7.96
CA LEU A 109 22.99 -18.28 -7.26
C LEU A 109 23.78 -19.58 -7.41
N THR A 110 24.90 -19.56 -8.14
CA THR A 110 25.77 -20.72 -8.32
C THR A 110 27.23 -20.29 -8.24
N TYR A 111 27.97 -21.00 -7.41
CA TYR A 111 29.40 -20.78 -7.18
C TYR A 111 30.15 -22.08 -7.42
N ASN A 112 31.17 -22.03 -8.28
CA ASN A 112 32.01 -23.16 -8.66
C ASN A 112 33.49 -22.94 -8.29
N THR A 113 33.75 -21.96 -7.43
CA THR A 113 35.06 -21.68 -6.87
C THR A 113 35.05 -21.97 -5.37
N GLN A 114 36.15 -22.56 -4.89
CA GLN A 114 36.30 -22.89 -3.48
C GLN A 114 36.27 -21.63 -2.61
N GLY A 115 35.48 -21.66 -1.54
CA GLY A 115 35.38 -20.58 -0.56
C GLY A 115 33.99 -20.44 0.02
N THR A 116 33.84 -19.48 0.94
CA THR A 116 32.54 -19.06 1.48
C THR A 116 32.04 -17.88 0.67
N HIS A 117 30.80 -17.98 0.19
CA HIS A 117 30.11 -16.91 -0.54
C HIS A 117 28.87 -16.49 0.24
N THR A 118 28.46 -15.23 0.12
CA THR A 118 27.26 -14.70 0.77
C THR A 118 26.31 -14.20 -0.30
N VAL A 119 25.04 -14.64 -0.23
CA VAL A 119 23.95 -14.19 -1.09
C VAL A 119 23.04 -13.28 -0.26
N THR A 120 22.89 -12.04 -0.67
CA THR A 120 22.06 -11.03 0.00
C THR A 120 20.71 -10.93 -0.70
N TRP A 121 19.62 -11.11 0.06
CA TRP A 121 18.25 -11.00 -0.44
C TRP A 121 17.62 -9.64 -0.07
N LYS A 122 16.75 -9.13 -0.94
CA LYS A 122 15.97 -7.90 -0.76
C LYS A 122 14.50 -8.12 -1.10
#